data_AF-A0A3M1WII2-F1
#
_entry.id   AF-A0A3M1WII2-F1
#
_cell.length_a   1.000
_cell.length_b   1.000
_cell.length_c   1.000
_cell.angle_alpha   90.00
_cell.angle_beta   90.00
_cell.angle_gamma   90.00
#
_symmetry.space_group_name_H-M   'P 1'
#
loop_
_entity.id
_entity.type
_entity.pdbx_description
1 polymer ?
#
loop_
_entity_poly.entity_id
_entity_poly.type
_entity_poly.pdbx_seq_one_letter_code
_entity_poly.pdbx_strand_id
1 'polypeptide(L)'
;AKLSGGVAILRVGAATETELKEIKARTEDALNATRAALEEGIVPGGGLVLLNAQDVLNEVEVSEPDEDTGLHILQQALEAPMRTIAENAGVDGAVVVSRVKQTGKKIGFNAVTERMEDLEQAGIIDPTKVVRVALENAASIASLLITTDVAVAELPEEEEEKEKAAAGYEGEEF
;
A
#
# COMPACT_ATOMS: atom_id res chain seq x y z
N ALA A 1 3.20 -33.95 -15.27
CA ALA A 1 1.80 -33.47 -15.20
C ALA A 1 1.28 -33.74 -13.79
N LYS A 2 0.77 -32.74 -13.05
CA LYS A 2 0.20 -32.98 -11.71
C LYS A 2 -1.22 -33.53 -11.88
N LEU A 3 -1.40 -34.81 -11.51
CA LEU A 3 -2.54 -35.68 -11.83
C LEU A 3 -3.86 -35.36 -11.10
N SER A 4 -3.94 -34.30 -10.31
CA SER A 4 -5.13 -33.94 -9.53
C SER A 4 -5.49 -32.44 -9.57
N GLY A 5 -4.71 -31.62 -10.27
CA GLY A 5 -4.93 -30.17 -10.33
C GLY A 5 -5.67 -29.77 -11.59
N GLY A 6 -6.94 -29.40 -11.48
CA GLY A 6 -7.63 -28.71 -12.56
C GLY A 6 -6.90 -27.40 -12.89
N VAL A 7 -6.45 -27.25 -14.14
CA VAL A 7 -5.82 -26.01 -14.60
C VAL A 7 -6.93 -25.11 -15.13
N ALA A 8 -7.21 -24.02 -14.41
CA ALA A 8 -8.11 -22.97 -14.89
C ALA A 8 -7.30 -21.92 -15.68
N ILE A 9 -7.83 -21.51 -16.84
CA ILE A 9 -7.22 -20.46 -17.68
C ILE A 9 -8.16 -19.26 -17.70
N LEU A 10 -7.71 -18.13 -17.15
CA LEU A 10 -8.42 -16.86 -17.24
C LEU A 10 -7.95 -16.13 -18.51
N ARG A 11 -8.88 -15.85 -19.43
CA ARG A 11 -8.62 -15.10 -20.66
C ARG A 11 -9.15 -13.68 -20.49
N VAL A 12 -8.25 -12.72 -20.43
CA VAL A 12 -8.57 -11.29 -20.32
C VAL A 12 -8.53 -10.64 -21.70
N GLY A 13 -9.50 -9.79 -22.01
CA GLY A 13 -9.59 -9.05 -23.27
C GLY A 13 -10.00 -7.60 -23.03
N ALA A 14 -9.57 -6.69 -23.91
CA ALA A 14 -9.90 -5.26 -23.87
C ALA A 14 -9.91 -4.66 -25.28
N ALA A 15 -10.42 -3.43 -25.42
CA ALA A 15 -10.52 -2.75 -26.71
C ALA A 15 -9.18 -2.15 -27.17
N THR A 16 -8.31 -1.77 -26.23
CA THR A 16 -6.97 -1.24 -26.50
C THR A 16 -5.89 -2.03 -25.75
N GLU A 17 -4.64 -1.94 -26.21
CA GLU A 17 -3.51 -2.61 -25.54
C GLU A 17 -3.27 -2.07 -24.12
N THR A 18 -3.45 -0.76 -23.92
CA THR A 18 -3.30 -0.12 -22.60
C THR A 18 -4.31 -0.66 -21.60
N GLU A 19 -5.59 -0.74 -21.99
CA GLU A 19 -6.63 -1.33 -21.15
C GLU A 19 -6.38 -2.82 -20.90
N LEU A 20 -5.90 -3.55 -21.92
CA LEU A 20 -5.58 -4.97 -21.77
C LEU A 20 -4.53 -5.20 -20.68
N LYS A 21 -3.48 -4.37 -20.65
CA LYS A 21 -2.43 -4.44 -19.62
C LYS A 21 -2.99 -4.15 -18.23
N GLU A 22 -3.84 -3.14 -18.10
CA GLU A 22 -4.48 -2.76 -16.83
C GLU A 22 -5.39 -3.87 -16.29
N ILE A 23 -6.34 -4.36 -17.10
CA ILE A 23 -7.30 -5.39 -16.67
C ILE A 23 -6.56 -6.69 -16.36
N LYS A 24 -5.51 -7.02 -17.12
CA LYS A 24 -4.67 -8.19 -16.85
C LYS A 24 -3.98 -8.06 -15.49
N ALA A 25 -3.30 -6.94 -15.22
CA ALA A 25 -2.64 -6.71 -13.94
C ALA A 25 -3.63 -6.78 -12.78
N ARG A 26 -4.79 -6.13 -12.90
CA ARG A 26 -5.86 -6.17 -11.90
C ARG A 26 -6.38 -7.60 -11.64
N THR A 27 -6.47 -8.41 -12.68
CA THR A 27 -6.88 -9.83 -12.56
C THR A 27 -5.82 -10.66 -11.84
N GLU A 28 -4.54 -10.42 -12.13
CA GLU A 28 -3.42 -11.09 -11.45
C GLU A 28 -3.37 -10.70 -9.96
N ASP A 29 -3.57 -9.43 -9.64
CA ASP A 29 -3.64 -8.94 -8.26
C ASP A 29 -4.81 -9.56 -7.49
N ALA A 30 -6.01 -9.62 -8.09
CA ALA A 30 -7.17 -10.25 -7.47
C ALA A 30 -6.93 -11.75 -7.18
N LEU A 31 -6.27 -12.46 -8.10
CA LEU A 31 -5.90 -13.87 -7.91
C LEU A 31 -4.91 -14.03 -6.75
N ASN A 32 -3.91 -13.16 -6.65
CA ASN A 32 -2.91 -13.18 -5.58
C ASN A 32 -3.55 -12.83 -4.22
N ALA A 33 -4.41 -11.83 -4.17
CA ALA A 33 -5.17 -11.46 -2.97
C ALA A 33 -6.05 -12.62 -2.49
N THR A 34 -6.75 -13.29 -3.41
CA THR A 34 -7.59 -14.45 -3.07
C THR A 34 -6.76 -15.61 -2.52
N ARG A 35 -5.59 -15.90 -3.11
CA ARG A 35 -4.67 -16.92 -2.59
C ARG A 35 -4.17 -16.56 -1.18
N ALA A 36 -3.77 -15.32 -0.96
CA ALA A 36 -3.33 -14.84 0.34
C ALA A 36 -4.45 -14.92 1.39
N ALA A 37 -5.69 -14.61 1.01
CA ALA A 37 -6.85 -14.71 1.87
C ALA A 37 -7.17 -16.17 2.26
N LEU A 38 -6.94 -17.13 1.37
CA LEU A 38 -7.10 -18.56 1.68
C LEU A 38 -6.04 -19.08 2.66
N GLU A 39 -4.86 -18.47 2.68
CA GLU A 39 -3.74 -18.90 3.54
C GLU A 39 -3.87 -18.39 4.98
N GLU A 40 -4.14 -17.09 5.17
CA GLU A 40 -4.14 -16.45 6.50
C GLU A 40 -5.48 -15.78 6.88
N GLY A 41 -6.51 -15.95 6.05
CA GLY A 41 -7.83 -15.35 6.27
C GLY A 41 -7.91 -13.89 5.82
N ILE A 42 -8.96 -13.22 6.30
CA ILE A 42 -9.31 -11.84 5.94
C ILE A 42 -9.52 -11.00 7.19
N VAL A 43 -9.34 -9.69 7.05
CA VAL A 43 -9.57 -8.66 8.08
C VAL A 43 -10.34 -7.48 7.49
N PRO A 44 -10.99 -6.64 8.32
CA PRO A 44 -11.57 -5.38 7.85
C PRO A 44 -10.51 -4.50 7.20
N GLY A 45 -10.77 -4.06 5.97
CA GLY A 45 -9.82 -3.31 5.16
C GLY A 45 -9.77 -1.82 5.48
N GLY A 46 -9.38 -1.02 4.49
CA GLY A 46 -9.42 0.46 4.58
C GLY A 46 -8.49 1.04 5.66
N GLY A 47 -7.46 0.29 6.06
CA GLY A 47 -6.55 0.65 7.14
C GLY A 47 -7.15 0.53 8.55
N LEU A 48 -8.40 0.06 8.70
CA LEU A 48 -9.05 -0.08 10.01
C LEU A 48 -8.32 -1.05 10.93
N VAL A 49 -7.89 -2.20 10.41
CA VAL A 49 -7.17 -3.21 11.20
C VAL A 49 -5.84 -2.67 11.76
N LEU A 50 -5.12 -1.85 10.99
CA LEU A 50 -3.86 -1.24 11.42
C LEU A 50 -4.10 -0.17 12.49
N LEU A 51 -5.16 0.63 12.33
CA LEU A 51 -5.58 1.59 13.34
C LEU A 51 -5.94 0.90 14.65
N ASN A 52 -6.70 -0.19 14.60
CA ASN A 52 -7.05 -0.98 15.78
C ASN A 52 -5.83 -1.65 16.45
N ALA A 53 -4.78 -1.95 15.68
CA ALA A 53 -3.55 -2.53 16.21
C ALA A 53 -2.78 -1.57 17.15
N GLN A 54 -3.08 -0.27 17.12
CA GLN A 54 -2.52 0.71 18.06
C GLN A 54 -2.82 0.35 19.52
N ASP A 55 -4.01 -0.22 19.80
CA ASP A 55 -4.39 -0.62 21.17
C ASP A 55 -3.37 -1.58 21.78
N VAL A 56 -2.86 -2.51 20.97
CA VAL A 56 -1.91 -3.55 21.38
C VAL A 56 -0.55 -2.95 21.73
N LEU A 57 -0.18 -1.83 21.10
CA LEU A 57 1.10 -1.16 21.39
C LEU A 57 1.15 -0.57 22.80
N ASN A 58 -0.01 -0.27 23.41
CA ASN A 58 -0.07 0.22 24.79
C ASN A 58 0.26 -0.86 25.82
N GLU A 59 0.27 -2.14 25.42
CA GLU A 59 0.62 -3.28 26.27
C GLU A 59 2.12 -3.62 26.21
N VAL A 60 2.89 -2.95 25.34
CA VAL A 60 4.32 -3.16 25.20
C VAL A 60 5.06 -2.43 26.30
N GLU A 61 5.74 -3.17 27.17
CA GLU A 61 6.62 -2.60 28.20
C GLU A 61 7.93 -2.13 27.55
N VAL A 62 8.27 -0.86 27.78
CA VAL A 62 9.52 -0.23 27.35
C VAL A 62 10.40 0.07 28.55
N SER A 63 11.70 -0.11 28.37
CA SER A 63 12.70 0.11 29.43
C SER A 63 13.42 1.45 29.27
N GLU A 64 13.57 1.92 28.03
CA GLU A 64 14.33 3.12 27.70
C GLU A 64 13.46 4.20 27.02
N PRO A 65 13.72 5.50 27.22
CA PRO A 65 12.95 6.58 26.57
C PRO A 65 12.95 6.54 25.03
N ASP A 66 14.02 6.03 24.43
CA ASP A 66 14.13 5.91 22.97
C ASP A 66 13.21 4.80 22.42
N GLU A 67 12.94 3.76 23.21
CA GLU A 67 11.97 2.72 22.84
C GLU A 67 10.54 3.26 22.82
N ASP A 68 10.19 4.11 23.80
CA ASP A 68 8.89 4.82 23.83
C ASP A 68 8.70 5.71 22.59
N THR A 69 9.77 6.40 22.18
CA THR A 69 9.79 7.18 20.93
C THR A 69 9.54 6.30 19.71
N GLY A 70 10.15 5.11 19.66
CA GLY A 70 9.93 4.12 18.60
C GLY A 70 8.47 3.63 18.54
N LEU A 71 7.86 3.36 19.69
CA LEU A 71 6.43 3.01 19.77
C LEU A 71 5.54 4.15 19.25
N HIS A 72 5.85 5.40 19.61
CA HIS A 72 5.08 6.55 19.13
C HIS A 72 5.16 6.70 17.60
N ILE A 73 6.34 6.51 17.01
CA ILE A 73 6.52 6.51 15.55
C ILE A 73 5.65 5.42 14.89
N LEU A 74 5.66 4.20 15.45
CA LEU A 74 4.85 3.10 14.94
C LEU A 74 3.35 3.40 15.06
N GLN A 75 2.89 3.94 16.19
CA GLN A 75 1.50 4.35 16.37
C GLN A 75 1.08 5.33 15.27
N GLN A 76 1.86 6.39 15.02
CA GLN A 76 1.57 7.35 13.97
C GLN A 76 1.57 6.72 12.58
N ALA A 77 2.52 5.84 12.28
CA ALA A 77 2.62 5.15 10.99
C ALA A 77 1.40 4.26 10.69
N LEU A 78 0.81 3.63 11.71
CA LEU A 78 -0.38 2.78 11.55
C LEU A 78 -1.63 3.57 11.11
N GLU A 79 -1.68 4.89 11.31
CA GLU A 79 -2.77 5.75 10.82
C GLU A 79 -2.63 6.09 9.33
N ALA A 80 -1.40 6.06 8.81
CA ALA A 80 -1.08 6.56 7.48
C ALA A 80 -1.91 5.90 6.37
N PRO A 81 -2.15 4.57 6.35
CA PRO A 81 -2.94 3.94 5.29
C PRO A 81 -4.38 4.47 5.23
N MET A 82 -5.07 4.58 6.37
CA MET A 82 -6.44 5.12 6.40
C MET A 82 -6.47 6.59 6.02
N ARG A 83 -5.50 7.38 6.50
CA ARG A 83 -5.37 8.80 6.19
C ARG A 83 -5.19 9.03 4.69
N THR A 84 -4.25 8.30 4.07
CA THR A 84 -3.99 8.36 2.63
C THR A 84 -5.22 7.96 1.81
N ILE A 85 -5.94 6.90 2.23
CA ILE A 85 -7.18 6.47 1.55
C ILE A 85 -8.25 7.58 1.61
N ALA A 86 -8.43 8.21 2.77
CA ALA A 86 -9.38 9.30 2.95
C ALA A 86 -9.02 10.56 2.14
N GLU A 87 -7.74 10.94 2.14
CA GLU A 87 -7.23 12.08 1.37
C GLU A 87 -7.39 11.86 -0.13
N ASN A 88 -7.12 10.65 -0.63
CA ASN A 88 -7.36 10.28 -2.02
C ASN A 88 -8.85 10.29 -2.39
N ALA A 89 -9.75 10.13 -1.41
CA ALA A 89 -11.18 10.30 -1.58
C ALA A 89 -11.65 11.76 -1.43
N GLY A 90 -10.74 12.71 -1.20
CA GLY A 90 -11.07 14.14 -1.08
C GLY A 90 -11.58 14.56 0.30
N VAL A 91 -11.42 13.73 1.33
CA VAL A 91 -11.84 14.00 2.70
C VAL A 91 -10.62 14.18 3.60
N ASP A 92 -10.71 15.04 4.62
CA ASP A 92 -9.63 15.24 5.59
C ASP A 92 -9.34 13.93 6.37
N GLY A 93 -8.17 13.34 6.11
CA GLY A 93 -7.80 12.06 6.68
C GLY A 93 -7.56 12.11 8.20
N ALA A 94 -7.14 13.24 8.76
CA ALA A 94 -6.97 13.38 10.21
C ALA A 94 -8.34 13.39 10.92
N VAL A 95 -9.34 14.06 10.34
CA VAL A 95 -10.73 14.04 10.83
C VAL A 95 -11.31 12.63 10.73
N VAL A 96 -11.08 11.92 9.61
CA VAL A 96 -11.54 10.54 9.42
C VAL A 96 -10.96 9.62 10.48
N VAL A 97 -9.64 9.60 10.66
CA VAL A 97 -8.96 8.76 11.65
C VAL A 97 -9.46 9.07 13.06
N SER A 98 -9.54 10.36 13.43
CA SER A 98 -10.04 10.78 14.74
C SER A 98 -11.47 10.28 15.01
N ARG A 99 -12.34 10.35 14.00
CA ARG A 99 -13.72 9.87 14.11
C ARG A 99 -13.79 8.35 14.20
N VAL A 100 -13.01 7.62 13.42
CA VAL A 100 -12.98 6.14 13.48
C VAL A 100 -12.50 5.65 14.86
N LYS A 101 -11.48 6.27 15.45
CA LYS A 101 -11.01 5.93 16.80
C LYS A 101 -12.08 6.05 17.89
N GLN A 102 -13.12 6.85 17.67
CA GLN A 102 -14.24 7.03 18.60
C GLN A 102 -15.38 6.02 18.37
N THR A 103 -15.24 5.12 17.39
CA THR A 103 -16.24 4.10 17.04
C THR A 103 -15.82 2.70 17.50
N GLY A 104 -16.62 1.67 17.21
CA GLY A 104 -16.27 0.28 17.52
C GLY A 104 -15.24 -0.29 16.55
N LYS A 105 -14.54 -1.37 16.96
CA LYS A 105 -13.45 -2.01 16.20
C LYS A 105 -13.80 -2.48 14.77
N LYS A 106 -15.08 -2.59 14.43
CA LYS A 106 -15.56 -2.98 13.09
C LYS A 106 -15.94 -1.79 12.21
N ILE A 107 -16.18 -0.63 12.80
CA ILE A 107 -16.62 0.56 12.09
C ILE A 107 -15.39 1.27 11.54
N GLY A 108 -15.35 1.46 10.23
CA GLY A 108 -14.29 2.21 9.56
C GLY A 108 -14.88 3.15 8.52
N PHE A 109 -13.99 3.83 7.79
CA PHE A 109 -14.37 4.77 6.75
C PHE A 109 -14.43 4.07 5.39
N ASN A 110 -15.64 3.95 4.82
CA ASN A 110 -15.81 3.54 3.43
C ASN A 110 -15.54 4.76 2.52
N ALA A 111 -14.38 4.76 1.87
CA ALA A 111 -13.96 5.82 0.95
C ALA A 111 -14.78 5.90 -0.36
N VAL A 112 -15.52 4.85 -0.71
CA VAL A 112 -16.38 4.84 -1.91
C VAL A 112 -17.71 5.55 -1.63
N THR A 113 -18.25 5.40 -0.42
CA THR A 113 -19.54 5.98 -0.03
C THR A 113 -19.41 7.19 0.90
N GLU A 114 -18.19 7.47 1.36
CA GLU A 114 -17.82 8.49 2.35
C GLU A 114 -18.57 8.35 3.69
N ARG A 115 -18.83 7.10 4.11
CA ARG A 115 -19.60 6.80 5.33
C ARG A 115 -18.80 5.99 6.33
N MET A 116 -19.14 6.18 7.61
CA MET A 116 -18.68 5.33 8.69
C MET A 116 -19.61 4.13 8.81
N GLU A 117 -19.12 2.94 8.53
CA GLU A 117 -19.91 1.71 8.55
C GLU A 117 -19.06 0.49 8.88
N ASP A 118 -19.70 -0.66 9.11
CA ASP A 118 -19.00 -1.93 9.31
C ASP A 118 -18.36 -2.35 7.98
N LEU A 119 -17.03 -2.25 7.90
CA LEU A 119 -16.29 -2.49 6.65
C LEU A 119 -16.35 -3.95 6.21
N GLU A 120 -16.44 -4.89 7.15
CA GLU A 120 -16.57 -6.31 6.84
C GLU A 120 -17.94 -6.58 6.20
N GLN A 121 -19.00 -6.01 6.75
CA GLN A 121 -20.35 -6.11 6.18
C GLN A 121 -20.49 -5.37 4.85
N ALA A 122 -19.76 -4.26 4.66
CA ALA A 122 -19.69 -3.53 3.39
C ALA A 122 -18.86 -4.25 2.32
N GLY A 123 -18.19 -5.37 2.67
CA GLY A 123 -17.34 -6.14 1.76
C GLY A 123 -15.97 -5.51 1.51
N ILE A 124 -15.56 -4.54 2.34
CA ILE A 124 -14.24 -3.92 2.30
C ILE A 124 -13.32 -4.71 3.23
N ILE A 125 -12.69 -5.72 2.63
CA ILE A 125 -11.85 -6.70 3.32
C ILE A 125 -10.47 -6.76 2.67
N ASP A 126 -9.45 -6.96 3.50
CA ASP A 126 -8.07 -7.17 3.05
C ASP A 126 -7.59 -8.56 3.48
N PRO A 127 -6.75 -9.26 2.69
CA PRO A 127 -6.12 -10.49 3.14
C PRO A 127 -5.19 -10.23 4.32
N THR A 128 -5.33 -10.99 5.41
CA THR A 128 -4.51 -10.82 6.64
C THR A 128 -3.01 -10.84 6.32
N LYS A 129 -2.59 -11.78 5.46
CA LYS A 129 -1.20 -11.93 5.03
C LYS A 129 -0.65 -10.65 4.38
N VAL A 130 -1.44 -9.99 3.55
CA VAL A 130 -0.99 -8.79 2.82
C VAL A 130 -0.74 -7.65 3.81
N VAL A 131 -1.68 -7.42 4.73
CA VAL A 131 -1.56 -6.36 5.74
C VAL A 131 -0.35 -6.61 6.66
N ARG A 132 -0.20 -7.84 7.16
CA ARG A 132 0.91 -8.23 8.05
C ARG A 132 2.26 -8.06 7.36
N VAL A 133 2.42 -8.64 6.17
CA VAL A 133 3.68 -8.60 5.41
C VAL A 133 4.01 -7.16 4.98
N ALA A 134 3.02 -6.35 4.62
CA ALA A 134 3.24 -4.94 4.31
C ALA A 134 3.82 -4.18 5.51
N LEU A 135 3.26 -4.37 6.71
CA LEU A 135 3.76 -3.74 7.93
C LEU A 135 5.16 -4.24 8.30
N GLU A 136 5.39 -5.56 8.28
CA GLU A 136 6.70 -6.17 8.59
C GLU A 136 7.80 -5.66 7.65
N ASN A 137 7.52 -5.60 6.34
CA ASN A 137 8.48 -5.10 5.35
C ASN A 137 8.74 -3.60 5.52
N ALA A 138 7.70 -2.81 5.77
CA ALA A 138 7.84 -1.37 6.00
C ALA A 138 8.70 -1.09 7.25
N ALA A 139 8.42 -1.77 8.36
CA ALA A 139 9.19 -1.65 9.60
C ALA A 139 10.65 -2.11 9.41
N SER A 140 10.86 -3.19 8.65
CA SER A 140 12.20 -3.71 8.33
C SER A 140 13.05 -2.66 7.61
N ILE A 141 12.53 -2.07 6.52
CA ILE A 141 13.26 -1.02 5.78
C ILE A 141 13.42 0.25 6.61
N ALA A 142 12.39 0.67 7.35
CA ALA A 142 12.48 1.85 8.20
C ALA A 142 13.56 1.70 9.27
N SER A 143 13.65 0.55 9.95
CA SER A 143 14.67 0.31 10.97
C SER A 143 16.09 0.33 10.39
N LEU A 144 16.28 -0.20 9.19
CA LEU A 144 17.55 -0.13 8.47
C LEU A 144 17.93 1.33 8.16
N LEU A 145 17.01 2.13 7.65
CA LEU A 145 17.27 3.53 7.28
C LEU A 145 17.53 4.41 8.50
N ILE A 146 16.78 4.24 9.59
CA ILE A 146 16.95 5.01 10.83
C ILE A 146 18.32 4.75 11.47
N THR A 147 18.87 3.55 11.30
CA THR A 147 20.20 3.17 11.82
C THR A 147 21.34 3.43 10.84
N THR A 148 21.06 4.00 9.66
CA THR A 148 22.08 4.31 8.66
C THR A 148 22.70 5.67 8.92
N ASP A 149 23.95 5.69 9.41
CA ASP A 149 24.70 6.94 9.62
C ASP A 149 25.32 7.51 8.33
N VAL A 150 25.73 6.64 7.40
CA VAL A 150 26.48 7.03 6.20
C VAL A 150 26.01 6.23 4.98
N ALA A 151 25.72 6.94 3.89
CA ALA A 151 25.48 6.38 2.57
C ALA A 151 26.57 6.84 1.59
N VAL A 152 27.17 5.90 0.87
CA VAL A 152 28.15 6.18 -0.20
C VAL A 152 27.47 5.92 -1.53
N ALA A 153 27.43 6.94 -2.40
CA ALA A 153 26.82 6.88 -3.72
C ALA A 153 27.87 7.16 -4.81
N GLU A 154 27.60 6.67 -6.02
CA GLU A 154 28.36 7.04 -7.21
C GLU A 154 28.09 8.51 -7.56
N LEU A 155 29.10 9.19 -8.13
CA LEU A 155 28.91 10.53 -8.67
C LEU A 155 27.95 10.45 -9.86
N PRO A 156 26.98 11.38 -9.97
CA PRO A 156 26.12 11.42 -11.16
C PRO A 156 27.01 11.60 -12.38
N GLU A 157 26.80 10.75 -13.40
CA GLU A 157 27.46 10.92 -14.69
C GLU A 157 27.02 12.25 -15.30
N GLU A 158 27.97 13.05 -15.80
CA GLU A 158 27.63 14.23 -16.58
C GLU A 158 27.00 13.75 -17.90
N GLU A 159 25.68 13.96 -18.06
CA GLU A 159 25.04 13.81 -19.36
C GLU A 159 25.61 14.89 -20.28
N GLU A 160 26.57 14.51 -21.15
CA GLU A 160 26.98 15.37 -22.25
C GLU A 160 25.73 15.76 -23.05
N GLU A 161 25.42 17.06 -23.11
CA GLU A 161 24.37 17.66 -23.93
C GLU A 161 24.50 17.21 -25.40
N LYS A 162 23.93 16.06 -25.76
CA LYS A 162 23.70 15.66 -27.16
C LYS A 162 22.44 16.33 -27.71
N GLU A 163 22.28 17.62 -27.40
CA GLU A 163 21.15 18.43 -27.85
C GLU A 163 21.62 19.72 -28.55
N LYS A 164 22.74 19.70 -29.29
CA LYS A 164 23.12 20.79 -30.24
C LYS A 164 23.81 20.31 -31.53
N ALA A 165 23.35 19.19 -32.11
CA ALA A 165 23.79 18.77 -33.45
C ALA A 165 22.64 18.33 -34.39
N ALA A 166 21.41 18.81 -34.16
CA ALA A 166 20.29 18.64 -35.08
C ALA A 166 19.72 19.98 -35.59
N ALA A 167 20.53 21.04 -35.56
CA ALA A 167 20.22 22.32 -36.18
C ALA A 167 21.24 22.61 -37.28
N GLY A 168 20.90 22.21 -38.50
CA GLY A 168 21.61 22.63 -39.71
C GLY A 168 21.90 21.48 -40.67
N TYR A 169 20.92 21.14 -41.52
CA TYR A 169 21.15 21.16 -42.96
C TYR A 169 19.80 21.47 -43.62
N GLU A 170 19.76 22.64 -44.26
CA GLU A 170 18.72 23.13 -45.13
C GLU A 170 18.51 22.17 -46.31
N GLY A 171 17.31 22.20 -46.89
CA GLY A 171 16.97 21.36 -48.02
C GLY A 171 17.84 21.60 -49.24
N GLU A 172 18.07 20.54 -49.99
CA GLU A 172 18.18 20.61 -51.44
C GLU A 172 17.28 19.54 -52.05
N GLU A 173 16.67 19.95 -53.16
CA GLU A 173 15.71 19.23 -54.00
C GLU A 173 16.28 17.91 -54.56
N PHE A 174 15.38 16.92 -54.70
CA PHE A 174 15.13 15.99 -55.83
C PHE A 174 14.61 14.64 -55.32
#